data_AF-A0A7S4T8X3-F1
#
_entry.id   AF-A0A7S4T8X3-F1
#
_cell.length_a   1.000
_cell.length_b   1.000
_cell.length_c   1.000
_cell.angle_alpha   90.00
_cell.angle_beta   90.00
_cell.angle_gamma   90.00
#
_symmetry.space_group_name_H-M   'P 1'
#
loop_
_entity.id
_entity.type
_entity.pdbx_description
1 polymer ?
#
loop_
_entity_poly.entity_id
_entity_poly.type
_entity_poly.pdbx_seq_one_letter_code
_entity_poly.pdbx_strand_id
1 'polypeptide(L)'
;GGCPCRVPSLATAPSKGGGSAGGTGRQRAAAMGHKSLQTQGLLPSVVKGCRGAAPRKGPGLAEPLAPPPAEPDASAAVAWAAMTPVQEVANALTMLPIAVLAIHVLSKPWISAGARLVAISVLMHNPFSILYHASCAVNYQKVHPLEGNPLLKLDLAFIHVAGSILSLATSGSLAYFVVMLLFNSVCIYFVATWRCSKSVRRCLRCCCFLGYLVPVARVDCVLCAQMLGVFLAVAIIFVLNEQLAGWGHALSHLLLFPFTQCLLHAGGHVTVFAWM
;
A
#
# COMPACT_ATOMS: atom_id res chain seq x y z
N GLY A 1 -44.53 25.32 20.86
CA GLY A 1 -45.34 24.48 19.96
C GLY A 1 -44.54 23.24 19.59
N GLY A 2 -45.19 22.08 19.62
CA GLY A 2 -44.83 20.93 18.78
C GLY A 2 -43.74 19.98 19.27
N CYS A 3 -44.18 18.79 19.69
CA CYS A 3 -43.46 17.60 20.16
C CYS A 3 -42.46 16.94 19.15
N PRO A 4 -41.70 15.91 19.59
CA PRO A 4 -40.42 15.43 19.05
C PRO A 4 -40.52 14.16 18.18
N CYS A 5 -39.44 13.84 17.46
CA CYS A 5 -39.26 12.52 16.83
C CYS A 5 -38.31 11.66 17.67
N ARG A 6 -38.91 10.80 18.48
CA ARG A 6 -38.29 9.68 19.21
C ARG A 6 -38.28 8.47 18.27
N VAL A 7 -37.11 7.93 17.96
CA VAL A 7 -36.98 6.69 17.16
C VAL A 7 -37.15 5.49 18.10
N PRO A 8 -37.96 4.47 17.75
CA PRO A 8 -38.20 3.33 18.62
C PRO A 8 -37.02 2.35 18.64
N SER A 9 -36.62 2.00 19.86
CA SER A 9 -35.75 0.88 20.19
C SER A 9 -36.49 -0.44 19.96
N LEU A 10 -36.06 -1.24 18.99
CA LEU A 10 -36.48 -2.65 18.90
C LEU A 10 -35.65 -3.47 19.89
N ALA A 11 -36.27 -3.74 21.05
CA ALA A 11 -35.84 -4.78 21.97
C ALA A 11 -36.29 -6.14 21.41
N THR A 12 -35.35 -7.00 21.05
CA THR A 12 -35.61 -8.43 20.81
C THR A 12 -35.54 -9.19 22.13
N ALA A 13 -36.60 -9.94 22.41
CA ALA A 13 -36.77 -10.76 23.61
C ALA A 13 -35.88 -12.02 23.58
N PRO A 14 -35.57 -12.61 24.75
CA PRO A 14 -34.71 -13.78 24.86
C PRO A 14 -35.46 -15.07 24.53
N SER A 15 -34.90 -15.88 23.63
CA SER A 15 -35.31 -17.27 23.42
C SER A 15 -34.66 -18.17 24.46
N LYS A 16 -35.50 -18.85 25.27
CA LYS A 16 -35.12 -19.93 26.18
C LYS A 16 -35.49 -21.28 25.56
N GLY A 17 -34.60 -22.26 25.73
CA GLY A 17 -34.83 -23.70 25.53
C GLY A 17 -33.94 -24.28 24.43
N GLY A 18 -33.19 -25.36 24.60
CA GLY A 18 -33.02 -26.30 25.71
C GLY A 18 -32.48 -27.62 25.13
N GLY A 19 -31.46 -28.21 25.76
CA GLY A 19 -30.96 -29.59 25.52
C GLY A 19 -30.31 -29.84 24.14
N SER A 20 -29.40 -30.78 23.94
CA SER A 20 -28.90 -31.89 24.75
C SER A 20 -27.54 -32.34 24.17
N ALA A 21 -26.84 -33.11 24.98
CA ALA A 21 -25.47 -33.59 24.85
C ALA A 21 -25.13 -34.34 23.54
N GLY A 22 -23.84 -34.33 23.19
CA GLY A 22 -23.27 -35.34 22.30
C GLY A 22 -21.85 -35.03 21.81
N GLY A 23 -20.87 -35.81 22.26
CA GLY A 23 -19.72 -36.17 21.42
C GLY A 23 -18.40 -35.45 21.68
N THR A 24 -17.70 -35.87 22.73
CA THR A 24 -16.26 -35.66 22.88
C THR A 24 -15.48 -36.48 21.85
N GLY A 25 -15.03 -35.84 20.78
CA GLY A 25 -14.07 -36.40 19.81
C GLY A 25 -12.72 -35.69 19.91
N ARG A 26 -11.81 -36.23 20.73
CA ARG A 26 -10.38 -35.85 20.74
C ARG A 26 -9.77 -36.16 19.38
N GLN A 27 -9.36 -35.15 18.63
CA GLN A 27 -8.30 -35.28 17.64
C GLN A 27 -7.16 -34.33 18.00
N ARG A 28 -6.07 -34.95 18.48
CA ARG A 28 -4.76 -34.34 18.65
C ARG A 28 -4.19 -34.08 17.25
N ALA A 29 -4.10 -32.82 16.85
CA ALA A 29 -3.24 -32.40 15.76
C ALA A 29 -1.94 -31.84 16.36
N ALA A 30 -0.83 -32.40 15.90
CA ALA A 30 0.52 -32.14 16.36
C ALA A 30 0.92 -30.66 16.14
N ALA A 31 1.37 -30.02 17.20
CA ALA A 31 2.08 -28.75 17.14
C ALA A 31 3.47 -28.99 16.52
N MET A 32 3.62 -28.71 15.24
CA MET A 32 4.95 -28.54 14.63
C MET A 32 5.50 -27.17 15.03
N GLY A 33 6.45 -27.18 15.96
CA GLY A 33 7.23 -26.02 16.35
C GLY A 33 8.14 -25.57 15.21
N HIS A 34 7.77 -24.47 14.55
CA HIS A 34 8.69 -23.73 13.69
C HIS A 34 9.64 -22.91 14.57
N LYS A 35 10.84 -23.46 14.82
CA LYS A 35 11.97 -22.70 15.34
C LYS A 35 12.34 -21.63 14.30
N SER A 36 12.12 -20.37 14.67
CA SER A 36 12.63 -19.21 13.95
C SER A 36 14.16 -19.24 14.00
N LEU A 37 14.79 -19.55 12.87
CA LEU A 37 16.22 -19.38 12.65
C LEU A 37 16.52 -17.89 12.61
N GLN A 38 17.02 -17.35 13.72
CA GLN A 38 17.76 -16.10 13.73
C GLN A 38 18.96 -16.22 12.79
N THR A 39 18.85 -15.60 11.62
CA THR A 39 19.98 -15.42 10.70
C THR A 39 20.81 -14.25 11.21
N GLN A 40 21.82 -14.57 12.03
CA GLN A 40 22.95 -13.70 12.30
C GLN A 40 24.06 -13.98 11.28
N GLY A 41 24.73 -12.92 10.80
CA GLY A 41 25.90 -12.96 9.91
C GLY A 41 25.55 -12.61 8.46
N LEU A 42 26.21 -11.71 7.76
CA LEU A 42 27.59 -11.22 7.84
C LEU A 42 27.65 -9.75 7.39
N LEU A 43 28.27 -8.88 8.17
CA LEU A 43 28.87 -7.64 7.68
C LEU A 43 30.39 -7.74 7.88
N PRO A 44 31.21 -7.38 6.88
CA PRO A 44 32.66 -7.46 7.01
C PRO A 44 33.19 -6.41 7.99
N SER A 45 34.06 -6.90 8.87
CA SER A 45 34.79 -6.12 9.87
C SER A 45 35.72 -5.11 9.21
N VAL A 46 35.49 -3.82 9.45
CA VAL A 46 36.52 -2.80 9.29
C VAL A 46 37.19 -2.60 10.65
N VAL A 47 38.39 -3.17 10.75
CA VAL A 47 39.32 -3.02 11.85
C VAL A 47 39.77 -1.56 11.95
N LYS A 48 39.52 -0.92 13.09
CA LYS A 48 40.38 0.18 13.57
C LYS A 48 40.51 0.07 15.09
N GLY A 49 41.73 -0.29 15.50
CA GLY A 49 42.08 -0.51 16.89
C GLY A 49 42.00 0.77 17.71
N CYS A 50 41.46 0.62 18.92
CA CYS A 50 41.71 1.52 20.04
C CYS A 50 42.19 0.68 21.22
N ARG A 51 43.27 1.18 21.83
CA ARG A 51 44.07 0.55 22.86
C ARG A 51 43.31 0.43 24.18
N GLY A 52 43.81 -0.50 24.99
CA GLY A 52 43.28 -0.98 26.26
C GLY A 52 42.73 0.06 27.23
N ALA A 53 41.59 -0.30 27.81
CA ALA A 53 41.16 0.14 29.14
C ALA A 53 40.88 -1.11 29.98
N ALA A 54 41.38 -1.09 31.21
CA ALA A 54 41.40 -2.18 32.18
C ALA A 54 40.00 -2.71 32.59
N PRO A 55 39.89 -3.97 33.04
CA PRO A 55 38.62 -4.57 33.45
C PRO A 55 38.16 -3.99 34.80
N ARG A 56 37.10 -3.17 34.78
CA ARG A 56 36.38 -2.79 36.01
C ARG A 56 35.51 -3.96 36.47
N LYS A 57 35.86 -4.53 37.62
CA LYS A 57 34.97 -5.37 38.44
C LYS A 57 33.72 -4.56 38.79
N GLY A 58 32.55 -5.13 38.52
CA GLY A 58 31.26 -4.45 38.53
C GLY A 58 30.67 -4.19 39.92
N PRO A 59 29.46 -3.60 39.93
CA PRO A 59 28.46 -3.95 40.92
C PRO A 59 27.11 -4.29 40.25
N GLY A 60 26.45 -5.29 40.82
CA GLY A 60 25.00 -5.49 40.69
C GLY A 60 24.53 -6.17 39.42
N LEU A 61 24.15 -7.44 39.54
CA LEU A 61 23.17 -8.03 38.64
C LEU A 61 21.91 -7.16 38.70
N ALA A 62 21.71 -6.34 37.67
CA ALA A 62 20.51 -5.55 37.54
C ALA A 62 19.30 -6.49 37.60
N GLU A 63 18.42 -6.22 38.55
CA GLU A 63 17.12 -6.85 38.68
C GLU A 63 16.45 -6.87 37.29
N PRO A 64 15.91 -8.01 36.83
CA PRO A 64 15.28 -8.08 35.52
C PRO A 64 14.21 -6.98 35.44
N LEU A 65 14.44 -6.00 34.57
CA LEU A 65 13.53 -4.89 34.35
C LEU A 65 12.15 -5.51 34.11
N ALA A 66 11.20 -5.25 35.01
CA ALA A 66 9.85 -5.76 34.85
C ALA A 66 9.36 -5.40 33.44
N PRO A 67 8.73 -6.34 32.71
CA PRO A 67 8.21 -6.04 31.40
C PRO A 67 7.34 -4.78 31.51
N PRO A 68 7.49 -3.82 30.59
CA PRO A 68 6.70 -2.60 30.63
C PRO A 68 5.22 -2.98 30.77
N PRO A 69 4.44 -2.24 31.59
CA PRO A 69 3.02 -2.53 31.75
C PRO A 69 2.39 -2.62 30.36
N ALA A 70 1.66 -3.71 30.12
CA ALA A 70 0.97 -3.92 28.86
C ALA A 70 0.16 -2.66 28.54
N GLU A 71 0.51 -1.99 27.45
CA GLU A 71 -0.25 -0.81 27.03
C GLU A 71 -1.72 -1.21 26.95
N PRO A 72 -2.64 -0.42 27.53
CA PRO A 72 -4.06 -0.72 27.45
C PRO A 72 -4.40 -0.95 25.98
N ASP A 73 -5.11 -2.05 25.72
CA ASP A 73 -5.34 -2.65 24.41
C ASP A 73 -6.05 -1.63 23.48
N ALA A 74 -5.27 -0.70 22.92
CA ALA A 74 -5.71 0.34 22.00
C ALA A 74 -6.29 -0.26 20.71
N SER A 75 -6.13 -1.57 20.55
CA SER A 75 -6.74 -2.43 19.54
C SER A 75 -8.28 -2.46 19.61
N ALA A 76 -8.89 -2.22 20.77
CA ALA A 76 -10.34 -2.18 20.92
C ALA A 76 -10.96 -0.81 20.60
N ALA A 77 -10.19 0.29 20.77
CA ALA A 77 -10.70 1.65 20.65
C ALA A 77 -10.46 2.27 19.26
N VAL A 78 -9.48 1.77 18.50
CA VAL A 78 -9.41 2.04 17.07
C VAL A 78 -10.00 0.84 16.37
N ALA A 79 -11.32 0.67 16.52
CA ALA A 79 -12.13 0.06 15.49
C ALA A 79 -11.87 0.89 14.23
N TRP A 80 -10.83 0.51 13.48
CA TRP A 80 -10.62 0.98 12.12
C TRP A 80 -12.00 0.89 11.50
N ALA A 81 -12.57 2.03 11.12
CA ALA A 81 -13.86 2.07 10.47
C ALA A 81 -13.68 1.31 9.16
N ALA A 82 -13.85 -0.02 9.24
CA ALA A 82 -13.65 -0.92 8.14
C ALA A 82 -14.59 -0.42 7.06
N MET A 83 -14.03 -0.13 5.88
CA MET A 83 -14.83 0.32 4.77
C MET A 83 -15.95 -0.68 4.56
N THR A 84 -17.17 -0.16 4.41
CA THR A 84 -18.34 -1.00 4.15
C THR A 84 -18.16 -1.74 2.82
N PRO A 85 -18.84 -2.87 2.60
CA PRO A 85 -18.79 -3.57 1.31
C PRO A 85 -19.10 -2.67 0.12
N VAL A 86 -20.04 -1.72 0.30
CA VAL A 86 -20.40 -0.74 -0.74
C VAL A 86 -19.23 0.18 -1.10
N GLN A 87 -18.47 0.63 -0.09
CA GLN A 87 -17.28 1.45 -0.31
C GLN A 87 -16.17 0.68 -0.99
N GLU A 88 -15.99 -0.60 -0.64
CA GLU A 88 -14.99 -1.45 -1.30
C GLU A 88 -15.38 -1.78 -2.75
N VAL A 89 -16.66 -1.99 -3.05
CA VAL A 89 -17.14 -2.08 -4.44
C VAL A 89 -16.88 -0.78 -5.18
N ALA A 90 -17.16 0.37 -4.55
CA ALA A 90 -16.87 1.66 -5.16
C ALA A 90 -15.38 1.83 -5.45
N ASN A 91 -14.49 1.46 -4.52
CA ASN A 91 -13.03 1.48 -4.72
C ASN A 91 -12.62 0.64 -5.93
N ALA A 92 -13.21 -0.55 -6.12
CA ALA A 92 -12.93 -1.40 -7.27
C ALA A 92 -13.43 -0.77 -8.59
N LEU A 93 -14.65 -0.22 -8.60
CA LEU A 93 -15.26 0.36 -9.80
C LEU A 93 -14.58 1.66 -10.24
N THR A 94 -14.13 2.51 -9.30
CA THR A 94 -13.47 3.78 -9.61
C THR A 94 -12.10 3.60 -10.27
N MET A 95 -11.57 2.38 -10.32
CA MET A 95 -10.36 2.04 -11.05
C MET A 95 -10.62 1.70 -12.54
N LEU A 96 -11.86 1.44 -12.95
CA LEU A 96 -12.18 1.11 -14.35
C LEU A 96 -11.90 2.25 -15.34
N PRO A 97 -12.20 3.53 -15.04
CA PRO A 97 -11.94 4.63 -15.99
C PRO A 97 -10.48 4.72 -16.44
N ILE A 98 -9.53 4.52 -15.52
CA ILE A 98 -8.09 4.55 -15.86
C ILE A 98 -7.66 3.33 -16.70
N ALA A 99 -8.24 2.15 -16.46
CA ALA A 99 -8.01 0.97 -17.31
C ALA A 99 -8.55 1.19 -18.72
N VAL A 100 -9.79 1.70 -18.84
CA VAL A 100 -10.41 1.98 -20.14
C VAL A 100 -9.61 3.01 -20.92
N LEU A 101 -9.14 4.07 -20.26
CA LEU A 101 -8.25 5.07 -20.86
C LEU A 101 -6.96 4.41 -21.39
N ALA A 102 -6.30 3.57 -20.58
CA ALA A 102 -5.08 2.88 -20.99
C ALA A 102 -5.29 1.95 -22.20
N ILE A 103 -6.40 1.18 -22.23
CA ILE A 103 -6.76 0.32 -23.36
C ILE A 103 -7.04 1.16 -24.61
N HIS A 104 -7.80 2.25 -24.48
CA HIS A 104 -8.09 3.15 -25.59
C HIS A 104 -6.81 3.73 -26.20
N VAL A 105 -5.89 4.16 -25.36
CA VAL A 105 -4.58 4.69 -25.72
C VAL A 105 -3.74 3.63 -26.47
N LEU A 106 -3.70 2.39 -25.99
CA LEU A 106 -3.02 1.28 -26.67
C LEU A 106 -3.65 0.90 -28.03
N SER A 107 -4.94 1.17 -28.23
CA SER A 107 -5.62 0.94 -29.51
C SER A 107 -5.17 1.89 -30.63
N LYS A 108 -4.49 3.00 -30.31
CA LYS A 108 -4.06 4.01 -31.29
C LYS A 108 -2.76 3.58 -31.97
N PRO A 109 -2.69 3.48 -33.31
CA PRO A 109 -1.47 3.00 -33.96
C PRO A 109 -0.30 4.00 -33.92
N TRP A 110 -0.59 5.30 -33.83
CA TRP A 110 0.40 6.40 -33.82
C TRP A 110 0.87 6.83 -32.43
N ILE A 111 0.64 6.01 -31.41
CA ILE A 111 1.03 6.34 -30.04
C ILE A 111 2.54 6.16 -29.80
N SER A 112 3.16 7.14 -29.12
CA SER A 112 4.57 7.13 -28.74
C SER A 112 4.91 5.94 -27.83
N ALA A 113 6.17 5.50 -27.86
CA ALA A 113 6.63 4.41 -27.00
C ALA A 113 6.49 4.74 -25.51
N GLY A 114 6.79 5.98 -25.08
CA GLY A 114 6.61 6.41 -23.70
C GLY A 114 5.15 6.33 -23.24
N ALA A 115 4.21 6.83 -24.05
CA ALA A 115 2.78 6.74 -23.73
C ALA A 115 2.26 5.28 -23.70
N ARG A 116 2.79 4.39 -24.55
CA ARG A 116 2.51 2.94 -24.46
C ARG A 116 2.97 2.36 -23.13
N LEU A 117 4.19 2.70 -22.68
CA LEU A 117 4.73 2.23 -21.41
C LEU A 117 3.92 2.74 -20.21
N VAL A 118 3.44 3.99 -20.25
CA VAL A 118 2.49 4.50 -19.25
C VAL A 118 1.21 3.67 -19.21
N ALA A 119 0.59 3.42 -20.37
CA ALA A 119 -0.64 2.63 -20.45
C ALA A 119 -0.44 1.19 -19.95
N ILE A 120 0.66 0.53 -20.34
CA ILE A 120 1.04 -0.81 -19.85
C ILE A 120 1.21 -0.77 -18.32
N SER A 121 1.92 0.22 -17.79
CA SER A 121 2.12 0.38 -16.35
C SER A 121 0.80 0.48 -15.59
N VAL A 122 -0.17 1.25 -16.11
CA VAL A 122 -1.51 1.36 -15.52
C VAL A 122 -2.19 -0.01 -15.52
N LEU A 123 -2.18 -0.72 -16.66
CA LEU A 123 -2.82 -2.03 -16.80
C LEU A 123 -2.13 -3.14 -16.00
N MET A 124 -0.85 -3.02 -15.66
CA MET A 124 -0.16 -3.98 -14.80
C MET A 124 -0.58 -3.87 -13.35
N HIS A 125 -0.82 -2.66 -12.85
CA HIS A 125 -1.24 -2.45 -11.46
C HIS A 125 -2.74 -2.69 -11.26
N ASN A 126 -3.55 -2.20 -12.19
CA ASN A 126 -4.99 -2.08 -12.00
C ASN A 126 -5.72 -3.39 -11.63
N PRO A 127 -5.44 -4.55 -12.27
CA PRO A 127 -6.08 -5.81 -11.94
C PRO A 127 -5.92 -6.21 -10.47
N PHE A 128 -4.73 -5.99 -9.89
CA PHE A 128 -4.47 -6.36 -8.49
C PHE A 128 -5.24 -5.47 -7.51
N SER A 129 -5.37 -4.19 -7.82
CA SER A 129 -6.14 -3.24 -7.02
C SER A 129 -7.64 -3.56 -7.05
N ILE A 130 -8.18 -3.81 -8.24
CA ILE A 130 -9.59 -4.23 -8.42
C ILE A 130 -9.86 -5.54 -7.67
N LEU A 131 -8.99 -6.55 -7.83
CA LEU A 131 -9.14 -7.84 -7.16
C LEU A 131 -9.04 -7.71 -5.63
N TYR A 132 -8.13 -6.88 -5.13
CA TYR A 132 -8.01 -6.61 -3.71
C TYR A 132 -9.30 -6.03 -3.12
N HIS A 133 -9.81 -4.95 -3.71
CA HIS A 133 -11.03 -4.28 -3.22
C HIS A 133 -12.28 -5.15 -3.39
N ALA A 134 -12.43 -5.83 -4.52
CA ALA A 134 -13.52 -6.78 -4.72
C ALA A 134 -13.48 -7.92 -3.67
N SER A 135 -12.28 -8.44 -3.35
CA SER A 135 -12.12 -9.45 -2.31
C SER A 135 -12.46 -8.93 -0.92
N CYS A 136 -12.09 -7.69 -0.58
CA CYS A 136 -12.49 -7.05 0.67
C CYS A 136 -14.00 -6.88 0.79
N ALA A 137 -14.68 -6.51 -0.31
CA ALA A 137 -16.14 -6.40 -0.33
C ALA A 137 -16.84 -7.76 -0.10
N VAL A 138 -16.37 -8.82 -0.76
CA VAL A 138 -16.94 -10.17 -0.67
C VAL A 138 -16.66 -10.82 0.69
N ASN A 139 -15.45 -10.62 1.23
CA ASN A 139 -14.99 -11.23 2.46
C ASN A 139 -15.08 -10.29 3.67
N TYR A 140 -16.03 -9.35 3.64
CA TYR A 140 -16.26 -8.39 4.73
C TYR A 140 -16.34 -9.10 6.09
N GLN A 141 -15.67 -8.54 7.10
CA GLN A 141 -15.48 -9.09 8.45
C GLN A 141 -14.71 -10.42 8.56
N LYS A 142 -14.43 -11.13 7.45
CA LYS A 142 -13.73 -12.43 7.46
C LYS A 142 -12.22 -12.30 7.27
N VAL A 143 -11.76 -11.23 6.62
CA VAL A 143 -10.34 -10.98 6.34
C VAL A 143 -9.93 -9.67 7.00
N HIS A 144 -8.90 -9.70 7.83
CA HIS A 144 -8.33 -8.47 8.37
C HIS A 144 -7.76 -7.65 7.19
N PRO A 145 -8.14 -6.38 7.00
CA PRO A 145 -7.79 -5.60 5.81
C PRO A 145 -6.31 -5.22 5.71
N LEU A 146 -5.44 -5.68 6.62
CA LEU A 146 -4.05 -5.20 6.73
C LEU A 146 -3.07 -6.34 6.99
N GLU A 147 -3.38 -7.25 7.92
CA GLU A 147 -2.45 -8.29 8.32
C GLU A 147 -2.71 -9.58 7.55
N GLY A 148 -1.69 -10.05 6.85
CA GLY A 148 -1.72 -11.34 6.16
C GLY A 148 -2.47 -11.37 4.83
N ASN A 149 -3.12 -10.29 4.38
CA ASN A 149 -3.83 -10.28 3.10
C ASN A 149 -2.84 -10.28 1.90
N PRO A 150 -2.76 -11.37 1.11
CA PRO A 150 -1.83 -11.45 -0.01
C PRO A 150 -2.20 -10.51 -1.17
N LEU A 151 -3.49 -10.23 -1.38
CA LEU A 151 -3.94 -9.32 -2.43
C LEU A 151 -3.54 -7.87 -2.12
N LEU A 152 -3.58 -7.45 -0.85
CA LEU A 152 -3.06 -6.15 -0.44
C LEU A 152 -1.56 -6.03 -0.73
N LYS A 153 -0.79 -7.09 -0.44
CA LYS A 153 0.65 -7.10 -0.71
C LYS A 153 0.92 -7.01 -2.21
N LEU A 154 0.14 -7.71 -3.03
CA LEU A 154 0.26 -7.64 -4.49
C LEU A 154 -0.09 -6.24 -5.01
N ASP A 155 -1.23 -5.67 -4.61
CA ASP A 155 -1.63 -4.29 -4.95
C ASP A 155 -0.50 -3.30 -4.63
N LEU A 156 -0.01 -3.30 -3.38
CA LEU A 156 1.08 -2.44 -2.95
C LEU A 156 2.41 -2.70 -3.69
N ALA A 157 2.73 -3.96 -4.01
CA ALA A 157 3.95 -4.30 -4.75
C ALA A 157 3.87 -3.82 -6.20
N PHE A 158 2.71 -3.96 -6.84
CA PHE A 158 2.52 -3.57 -8.23
C PHE A 158 2.51 -2.05 -8.43
N ILE A 159 2.26 -1.24 -7.39
CA ILE A 159 2.56 0.21 -7.42
C ILE A 159 4.04 0.46 -7.74
N HIS A 160 4.94 -0.31 -7.14
CA HIS A 160 6.40 -0.17 -7.33
C HIS A 160 6.88 -0.76 -8.68
N VAL A 161 6.24 -1.84 -9.14
CA VAL A 161 6.46 -2.36 -10.51
C VAL A 161 6.06 -1.30 -11.54
N ALA A 162 4.84 -0.77 -11.40
CA ALA A 162 4.33 0.33 -12.23
C ALA A 162 5.26 1.55 -12.16
N GLY A 163 5.67 1.97 -10.97
CA GLY A 163 6.58 3.10 -10.78
C GLY A 163 7.94 2.92 -11.49
N SER A 164 8.45 1.69 -11.56
CA SER A 164 9.67 1.40 -12.32
C SER A 164 9.45 1.62 -13.82
N ILE A 165 8.37 1.07 -14.38
CA ILE A 165 8.03 1.25 -15.81
C ILE A 165 7.75 2.72 -16.12
N LEU A 166 7.03 3.44 -15.26
CA LEU A 166 6.78 4.87 -15.40
C LEU A 166 8.08 5.67 -15.42
N SER A 167 9.09 5.29 -14.63
CA SER A 167 10.38 5.99 -14.66
C SER A 167 11.11 5.85 -15.99
N LEU A 168 10.98 4.70 -16.67
CA LEU A 168 11.48 4.53 -18.03
C LEU A 168 10.63 5.34 -19.02
N ALA A 169 9.30 5.28 -18.87
CA ALA A 169 8.35 5.95 -19.74
C ALA A 169 8.53 7.48 -19.75
N THR A 170 8.82 8.08 -18.59
CA THR A 170 8.98 9.54 -18.45
C THR A 170 10.41 10.03 -18.65
N SER A 171 11.44 9.17 -18.51
CA SER A 171 12.84 9.58 -18.71
C SER A 171 13.43 9.18 -20.05
N GLY A 172 12.95 8.10 -20.68
CA GLY A 172 13.58 7.47 -21.84
C GLY A 172 14.97 6.87 -21.56
N SER A 173 15.44 6.87 -20.31
CA SER A 173 16.80 6.47 -19.92
C SER A 173 16.80 5.08 -19.27
N LEU A 174 17.48 4.12 -19.92
CA LEU A 174 17.64 2.77 -19.37
C LEU A 174 18.43 2.77 -18.05
N ALA A 175 19.46 3.62 -17.94
CA ALA A 175 20.23 3.76 -16.71
C ALA A 175 19.36 4.25 -15.55
N TYR A 176 18.50 5.25 -15.79
CA TYR A 176 17.57 5.76 -14.79
C TYR A 176 16.54 4.69 -14.37
N PHE A 177 16.01 3.95 -15.35
CA PHE A 177 15.13 2.81 -15.11
C PHE A 177 15.78 1.76 -14.20
N VAL A 178 17.04 1.38 -14.44
CA VAL A 178 17.74 0.38 -13.60
C VAL A 178 17.88 0.85 -12.16
N VAL A 179 18.24 2.12 -11.94
CA VAL A 179 18.32 2.70 -10.58
C VAL A 179 16.95 2.63 -9.88
N MET A 180 15.89 3.05 -10.57
CA MET A 180 14.54 3.02 -10.03
C MET A 180 14.03 1.59 -9.81
N LEU A 181 14.38 0.65 -10.68
CA LEU A 181 14.05 -0.77 -10.54
C LEU A 181 14.68 -1.36 -9.29
N LEU A 182 15.96 -1.07 -9.02
CA LEU A 182 16.64 -1.53 -7.81
C LEU A 182 15.98 -0.96 -6.55
N PHE A 183 15.71 0.36 -6.53
CA PHE A 183 15.00 1.00 -5.42
C PHE A 183 13.60 0.37 -5.18
N ASN A 184 12.82 0.20 -6.24
CA ASN A 184 11.47 -0.36 -6.16
C ASN A 184 11.49 -1.85 -5.79
N SER A 185 12.52 -2.60 -6.17
CA SER A 185 12.69 -4.00 -5.76
C SER A 185 12.87 -4.13 -4.23
N VAL A 186 13.63 -3.22 -3.62
CA VAL A 186 13.76 -3.14 -2.15
C VAL A 186 12.41 -2.81 -1.50
N CYS A 187 11.65 -1.87 -2.09
CA CYS A 187 10.31 -1.53 -1.61
C CYS A 187 9.35 -2.73 -1.69
N ILE A 188 9.36 -3.47 -2.80
CA ILE A 188 8.57 -4.69 -2.99
C ILE A 188 8.95 -5.74 -1.93
N TYR A 189 10.24 -5.92 -1.66
CA TYR A 189 10.69 -6.81 -0.59
C TYR A 189 10.14 -6.39 0.79
N PHE A 190 10.16 -5.11 1.12
CA PHE A 190 9.59 -4.59 2.36
C PHE A 190 8.07 -4.76 2.45
N VAL A 191 7.34 -4.63 1.34
CA VAL A 191 5.91 -4.91 1.26
C VAL A 191 5.64 -6.42 1.42
N ALA A 192 6.39 -7.27 0.73
CA ALA A 192 6.21 -8.72 0.77
C ALA A 192 6.43 -9.29 2.19
N THR A 193 7.46 -8.79 2.88
CA THR A 193 7.86 -9.25 4.21
C THR A 193 7.24 -8.47 5.37
N TRP A 194 6.52 -7.37 5.09
CA TRP A 194 5.94 -6.47 6.10
C TRP A 194 6.94 -5.93 7.13
N ARG A 195 8.23 -5.84 6.76
CA ARG A 195 9.34 -5.47 7.65
C ARG A 195 9.44 -3.97 8.00
N CYS A 196 8.50 -3.15 7.53
CA CYS A 196 8.53 -1.71 7.71
C CYS A 196 7.21 -1.21 8.31
N SER A 197 7.24 -0.04 8.95
CA SER A 197 6.02 0.58 9.47
C SER A 197 5.13 1.12 8.35
N LYS A 198 3.85 1.39 8.67
CA LYS A 198 2.89 2.00 7.73
C LYS A 198 3.39 3.35 7.18
N SER A 199 4.00 4.17 8.04
CA SER A 199 4.57 5.46 7.67
C SER A 199 5.75 5.34 6.71
N VAL A 200 6.64 4.36 6.94
CA VAL A 200 7.75 4.08 6.02
C VAL A 200 7.23 3.65 4.65
N ARG A 201 6.24 2.75 4.57
CA ARG A 201 5.63 2.37 3.27
C ARG A 201 5.03 3.56 2.53
N ARG A 202 4.37 4.48 3.23
CA ARG A 202 3.83 5.72 2.65
C ARG A 202 4.96 6.57 2.07
N CYS A 203 6.02 6.80 2.85
CA CYS A 203 7.20 7.55 2.42
C CYS A 203 7.84 6.92 1.17
N LEU A 204 8.03 5.60 1.15
CA LEU A 204 8.60 4.89 0.00
C LEU A 204 7.76 5.04 -1.28
N ARG A 205 6.43 5.05 -1.17
CA ARG A 205 5.55 5.37 -2.32
C ARG A 205 5.70 6.81 -2.79
N CYS A 206 5.84 7.77 -1.87
CA CYS A 206 6.16 9.16 -2.25
C CYS A 206 7.50 9.25 -2.97
N CYS A 207 8.54 8.56 -2.49
CA CYS A 207 9.84 8.50 -3.17
C CYS A 207 9.73 7.85 -4.56
N CYS A 208 8.95 6.78 -4.70
CA CYS A 208 8.66 6.16 -6.00
C CYS A 208 7.98 7.15 -6.96
N PHE A 209 6.99 7.91 -6.48
CA PHE A 209 6.31 8.94 -7.25
C PHE A 209 7.28 10.04 -7.72
N LEU A 210 8.11 10.56 -6.81
CA LEU A 210 9.12 11.56 -7.14
C LEU A 210 10.11 11.02 -8.18
N GLY A 211 10.43 9.73 -8.11
CA GLY A 211 11.32 9.07 -9.07
C GLY A 211 10.90 9.25 -10.52
N TYR A 212 9.63 9.05 -10.88
CA TYR A 212 9.19 9.28 -12.26
C TYR A 212 8.74 10.72 -12.54
N LEU A 213 8.63 11.59 -11.52
CA LEU A 213 8.31 13.01 -11.68
C LEU A 213 9.54 13.86 -12.02
N VAL A 214 10.70 13.56 -11.44
CA VAL A 214 11.98 14.25 -11.70
C VAL A 214 12.30 14.43 -13.20
N PRO A 215 12.21 13.40 -14.06
CA PRO A 215 12.46 13.59 -15.49
C PRO A 215 11.42 14.50 -16.17
N VAL A 216 10.15 14.47 -15.73
CA VAL A 216 9.11 15.37 -16.26
C VAL A 216 9.44 16.82 -15.94
N ALA A 217 9.91 17.11 -14.73
CA ALA A 217 10.30 18.46 -14.30
C ALA A 217 11.39 19.10 -15.16
N ARG A 218 12.24 18.28 -15.80
CA ARG A 218 13.31 18.76 -16.69
C ARG A 218 12.83 19.15 -18.08
N VAL A 219 11.71 18.57 -18.53
CA VAL A 219 11.17 18.78 -19.89
C VAL A 219 10.02 19.78 -19.86
N ASP A 220 9.12 19.65 -18.89
CA ASP A 220 7.91 20.47 -18.78
C ASP A 220 7.57 20.71 -17.30
N CYS A 221 7.97 21.89 -16.80
CA CYS A 221 7.75 22.27 -15.40
C CYS A 221 6.28 22.53 -15.08
N VAL A 222 5.47 22.95 -16.06
CA VAL A 222 4.03 23.19 -15.89
C VAL A 222 3.31 21.87 -15.73
N LEU A 223 3.60 20.89 -16.60
CA LEU A 223 3.07 19.54 -16.50
C LEU A 223 3.50 18.86 -15.19
N CYS A 224 4.76 19.04 -14.78
CA CYS A 224 5.24 18.57 -13.48
C CYS A 224 4.44 19.18 -12.32
N ALA A 225 4.18 20.50 -12.35
CA ALA A 225 3.40 21.18 -11.33
C ALA A 225 1.94 20.68 -11.29
N GLN A 226 1.33 20.44 -12.46
CA GLN A 226 0.00 19.82 -12.54
C GLN A 226 -0.03 18.43 -11.93
N MET A 227 0.93 17.56 -12.28
CA MET A 227 1.07 16.22 -11.71
C MET A 227 1.25 16.26 -10.19
N LEU A 228 2.09 17.15 -9.69
CA LEU A 228 2.30 17.35 -8.26
C LEU A 228 1.02 17.86 -7.58
N GLY A 229 0.30 18.81 -8.19
CA GLY A 229 -0.97 19.31 -7.68
C GLY A 229 -2.02 18.21 -7.54
N VAL A 230 -2.19 17.36 -8.57
CA VAL A 230 -3.13 16.22 -8.51
C VAL A 230 -2.68 15.19 -7.47
N PHE A 231 -1.37 14.91 -7.36
CA PHE A 231 -0.84 14.01 -6.32
C PHE A 231 -1.08 14.53 -4.91
N LEU A 232 -0.89 15.83 -4.67
CA LEU A 232 -1.19 16.46 -3.39
C LEU A 232 -2.69 16.39 -3.07
N ALA A 233 -3.56 16.63 -4.05
CA ALA A 233 -5.00 16.45 -3.88
C ALA A 233 -5.36 15.01 -3.48
N VAL A 234 -4.79 14.01 -4.17
CA VAL A 234 -4.93 12.59 -3.82
C VAL A 234 -4.46 12.32 -2.38
N ALA A 235 -3.28 12.82 -2.00
CA ALA A 235 -2.73 12.64 -0.67
C ALA A 235 -3.60 13.28 0.42
N ILE A 236 -4.11 14.49 0.18
CA ILE A 236 -5.02 15.20 1.11
C ILE A 236 -6.31 14.41 1.28
N ILE A 237 -6.96 14.00 0.19
CA ILE A 237 -8.20 13.21 0.26
C ILE A 237 -7.96 11.88 1.00
N PHE A 238 -6.81 11.26 0.79
CA PHE A 238 -6.45 10.02 1.49
C PHE A 238 -6.24 10.23 2.99
N VAL A 239 -5.64 11.35 3.40
CA VAL A 239 -5.52 11.75 4.82
C VAL A 239 -6.90 12.05 5.41
N LEU A 240 -7.77 12.72 4.65
CA LEU A 240 -9.12 13.09 5.06
C LEU A 240 -10.13 11.92 4.95
N ASN A 241 -9.68 10.70 4.69
CA ASN A 241 -10.57 9.56 4.44
C ASN A 241 -11.53 9.29 5.61
N GLU A 242 -11.10 9.50 6.85
CA GLU A 242 -11.94 9.34 8.05
C GLU A 242 -13.03 10.42 8.11
N GLN A 243 -12.69 11.67 7.82
CA GLN A 243 -13.62 12.80 7.75
C GLN A 243 -14.60 12.66 6.58
N LEU A 244 -14.20 11.94 5.54
CA LEU A 244 -15.04 11.58 4.38
C LEU A 244 -15.78 10.25 4.58
N ALA A 245 -15.91 9.79 5.83
CA ALA A 245 -16.63 8.58 6.21
C ALA A 245 -16.18 7.31 5.44
N GLY A 246 -14.92 7.24 4.99
CA GLY A 246 -14.37 6.13 4.21
C GLY A 246 -14.43 6.28 2.69
N TRP A 247 -15.03 7.36 2.16
CA TRP A 247 -15.13 7.60 0.71
C TRP A 247 -13.89 8.26 0.09
N GLY A 248 -12.95 8.73 0.92
CA GLY A 248 -11.73 9.36 0.44
C GLY A 248 -10.92 8.45 -0.48
N HIS A 249 -10.86 7.15 -0.19
CA HIS A 249 -10.14 6.18 -1.02
C HIS A 249 -10.72 6.08 -2.44
N ALA A 250 -12.04 5.96 -2.58
CA ALA A 250 -12.71 5.91 -3.89
C ALA A 250 -12.51 7.22 -4.67
N LEU A 251 -12.61 8.37 -4.00
CA LEU A 251 -12.34 9.69 -4.60
C LEU A 251 -10.88 9.81 -5.05
N SER A 252 -9.94 9.25 -4.29
CA SER A 252 -8.53 9.22 -4.65
C SER A 252 -8.28 8.46 -5.95
N HIS A 253 -8.98 7.33 -6.19
CA HIS A 253 -8.93 6.59 -7.45
C HIS A 253 -9.47 7.40 -8.63
N LEU A 254 -10.56 8.14 -8.44
CA LEU A 254 -11.09 9.02 -9.49
C LEU A 254 -10.08 10.11 -9.88
N LEU A 255 -9.35 10.68 -8.92
CA LEU A 255 -8.28 11.64 -9.19
C LEU A 255 -7.06 11.03 -9.89
N LEU A 256 -6.90 9.70 -9.89
CA LEU A 256 -5.88 9.05 -10.71
C LEU A 256 -6.16 9.18 -12.21
N PHE A 257 -7.41 9.49 -12.62
CA PHE A 257 -7.74 9.71 -14.03
C PHE A 257 -7.04 10.93 -14.64
N PRO A 258 -7.24 12.17 -14.14
CA PRO A 258 -6.50 13.33 -14.64
C PRO A 258 -4.99 13.18 -14.43
N PHE A 259 -4.56 12.51 -13.35
CA PHE A 259 -3.15 12.19 -13.14
C PHE A 259 -2.57 11.32 -14.27
N THR A 260 -3.30 10.28 -14.66
CA THR A 260 -2.91 9.38 -15.76
C THR A 260 -2.87 10.11 -17.10
N GLN A 261 -3.78 11.07 -17.33
CA GLN A 261 -3.72 11.91 -18.53
C GLN A 261 -2.43 12.75 -18.58
N CYS A 262 -2.01 13.35 -17.46
CA CYS A 262 -0.74 14.05 -17.38
C CYS A 262 0.46 13.13 -17.65
N LEU A 263 0.46 11.91 -17.11
CA LEU A 263 1.50 10.92 -17.38
C LEU A 263 1.56 10.52 -18.85
N LEU A 264 0.41 10.31 -19.49
CA LEU A 264 0.32 9.99 -20.91
C LEU A 264 0.85 11.13 -21.78
N HIS A 265 0.55 12.37 -21.42
CA HIS A 265 1.11 13.56 -22.07
C HIS A 265 2.63 13.61 -21.92
N ALA A 266 3.15 13.38 -20.70
CA ALA A 266 4.59 13.33 -20.45
C ALA A 266 5.28 12.24 -21.27
N GLY A 267 4.72 11.02 -21.30
CA GLY A 267 5.22 9.92 -22.12
C GLY A 267 5.11 10.17 -23.64
N GLY A 268 4.22 11.09 -24.05
CA GLY A 268 4.12 11.60 -25.42
C GLY A 268 5.37 12.35 -25.88
N HIS A 269 6.04 13.05 -24.96
CA HIS A 269 7.20 13.89 -25.25
C HIS A 269 8.53 13.12 -25.25
N VAL A 270 8.55 11.88 -24.75
CA VAL A 270 9.77 11.09 -24.61
C VAL A 270 10.02 10.28 -25.88
N THR A 271 11.12 10.61 -26.57
CA THR A 271 11.71 9.77 -27.59
C THR A 271 12.56 8.69 -26.92
N VAL A 272 11.95 7.52 -26.70
CA VAL A 272 12.70 6.34 -26.25
C VAL A 272 13.77 6.07 -27.32
N PHE A 273 15.03 5.93 -26.91
CA PHE A 273 16.22 5.67 -27.75
C PHE A 273 16.95 6.86 -28.41
N ALA A 274 16.71 8.11 -28.02
CA ALA A 274 17.52 9.22 -28.55
C ALA A 274 18.98 9.28 -28.03
N TRP A 275 19.39 8.37 -27.14
CA TRP A 275 20.68 8.44 -26.41
C TRP A 275 21.45 7.10 -26.36
N MET A 276 21.16 6.16 -27.26
CA MET A 276 22.04 5.02 -27.54
C MET A 276 22.86 5.32 -28.80
#